data_AF-A0A951BXZ0-F1
#
_entry.id   AF-A0A951BXZ0-F1
#
_cell.length_a   1.000
_cell.length_b   1.000
_cell.length_c   1.000
_cell.angle_alpha   90.00
_cell.angle_beta   90.00
_cell.angle_gamma   90.00
#
_symmetry.space_group_name_H-M   'P 1'
#
loop_
_entity.id
_entity.type
_entity.pdbx_description
1 polymer ?
#
loop_
_entity_poly.entity_id
_entity_poly.type
_entity_poly.pdbx_seq_one_letter_code
_entity_poly.pdbx_strand_id
1 'polypeptide(L)'
;MVIYLPGQSVDEEPLLDELTPREIVRELDKHVVGQAEAKRAVAIALRNRIRRQKLAPEMAEEVMPKNILMIGPTGVGKTELARRLARLANSPFLKVEASKFTEVGYVGRDVESMIRDLVDIAIDMVREERLDEVADRAEANAEERLLELLMPPQPEPSESAERTMEKLRERLREGKLDERIVELDVKDRGPTFEITTNAGIEEMGINLKDMLPNFFGQKTRRRKMRVAEALDYLVQEEEQKLIDMDQVTRVALERVETSGIIFLDEIDKIAGRETGHGPDVSREGVQRDILPIVEGTTVNTRHGFVRTDHILFIAAGAFHVSKPSDLIPELQGRFP
;
A
#
# COMPACT_ATOMS: atom_id res chain seq x y z
N MET A 1 13.93 12.16 -50.93
CA MET A 1 13.56 13.07 -49.83
C MET A 1 13.33 12.20 -48.61
N VAL A 2 14.29 12.17 -47.69
CA VAL A 2 14.20 11.36 -46.46
C VAL A 2 13.41 12.18 -45.45
N ILE A 3 12.27 11.66 -45.02
CA ILE A 3 11.43 12.28 -44.01
C ILE A 3 11.82 11.64 -42.68
N TYR A 4 12.41 12.41 -41.78
CA TYR A 4 12.60 12.01 -40.40
C TYR A 4 11.26 12.20 -39.68
N LEU A 5 10.70 11.10 -39.18
CA LEU A 5 9.61 11.17 -38.20
C LEU A 5 10.23 11.61 -36.86
N PRO A 6 9.62 12.58 -36.15
CA PRO A 6 10.08 12.90 -34.80
C PRO A 6 9.96 11.64 -33.94
N GLY A 7 11.05 11.30 -33.25
CA GLY A 7 10.98 10.33 -32.16
C GLY A 7 9.90 10.79 -31.19
N GLN A 8 9.04 9.86 -30.76
CA GLN A 8 8.11 10.14 -29.68
C GLN A 8 8.92 10.75 -28.55
N SER A 9 8.60 12.00 -28.19
CA SER A 9 8.94 12.47 -26.87
C SER A 9 8.40 11.41 -25.93
N VAL A 10 9.27 10.86 -25.09
CA VAL A 10 8.80 10.20 -23.87
C VAL A 10 7.99 11.31 -23.20
N ASP A 11 6.66 11.25 -23.31
CA ASP A 11 5.79 12.20 -22.66
C ASP A 11 6.12 12.03 -21.17
N GLU A 12 6.94 12.94 -20.62
CA GLU A 12 7.21 12.99 -19.19
C GLU A 12 5.85 13.06 -18.52
N GLU A 13 5.46 11.98 -17.84
CA GLU A 13 4.20 11.95 -17.12
C GLU A 13 4.21 13.13 -16.14
N PRO A 14 3.27 14.08 -16.27
CA PRO A 14 3.32 15.30 -15.46
C PRO A 14 3.29 14.92 -13.98
N LEU A 15 4.23 15.50 -13.22
CA LEU A 15 4.27 15.35 -11.78
C LEU A 15 2.89 15.71 -11.20
N LEU A 16 2.40 14.92 -10.24
CA LEU A 16 1.09 15.11 -9.63
C LEU A 16 0.81 16.57 -9.23
N ASP A 17 1.85 17.25 -8.74
CA ASP A 17 1.81 18.63 -8.23
C ASP A 17 1.47 19.69 -9.29
N GLU A 18 1.59 19.33 -10.56
CA GLU A 18 1.31 20.19 -11.70
C GLU A 18 -0.11 20.00 -12.23
N LEU A 19 -0.67 18.80 -12.08
CA LEU A 19 -1.97 18.42 -12.61
C LEU A 19 -3.09 19.38 -12.17
N THR A 20 -3.64 20.09 -13.15
CA THR A 20 -4.84 20.90 -12.98
C THR A 20 -6.08 20.01 -12.81
N PRO A 21 -7.17 20.51 -12.21
CA PRO A 21 -8.42 19.74 -12.15
C PRO A 21 -8.92 19.25 -13.51
N ARG A 22 -8.63 19.97 -14.61
CA ARG A 22 -9.01 19.55 -15.96
C ARG A 22 -8.18 18.36 -16.45
N GLU A 23 -6.90 18.33 -16.14
CA GLU A 23 -6.01 17.22 -16.49
C GLU A 23 -6.34 15.98 -15.65
N ILE A 24 -6.63 16.15 -14.36
CA ILE A 24 -7.12 15.04 -13.51
C ILE A 24 -8.41 14.45 -14.10
N VAL A 25 -9.38 15.27 -14.48
CA VAL A 25 -10.62 14.79 -15.13
C VAL A 25 -10.31 14.04 -16.43
N ARG A 26 -9.41 14.58 -17.27
CA ARG A 26 -9.00 13.95 -18.53
C ARG A 26 -8.33 12.59 -18.31
N GLU A 27 -7.56 12.44 -17.25
CA GLU A 27 -6.95 11.17 -16.88
C GLU A 27 -8.00 10.17 -16.41
N LEU A 28 -8.95 10.61 -15.59
CA LEU A 28 -10.06 9.79 -15.13
C LEU A 28 -11.02 9.41 -16.28
N ASP A 29 -11.14 10.22 -17.32
CA ASP A 29 -11.92 9.94 -18.53
C ASP A 29 -11.42 8.70 -19.28
N LYS A 30 -10.13 8.34 -19.17
CA LYS A 30 -9.57 7.13 -19.81
C LYS A 30 -10.11 5.83 -19.20
N HIS A 31 -10.62 5.87 -17.96
CA HIS A 31 -11.00 4.68 -17.20
C HIS A 31 -12.46 4.64 -16.79
N VAL A 32 -13.07 5.79 -16.48
CA VAL A 32 -14.47 5.89 -16.08
C VAL A 32 -15.22 6.63 -17.18
N VAL A 33 -16.28 6.05 -17.74
CA VAL A 33 -17.08 6.71 -18.78
C VAL A 33 -18.18 7.57 -18.14
N GLY A 34 -18.35 8.81 -18.60
CA GLY A 34 -19.37 9.72 -18.07
C GLY A 34 -19.03 10.27 -16.68
N GLN A 35 -20.03 10.42 -15.80
CA GLN A 35 -19.86 10.87 -14.40
C GLN A 35 -19.07 12.18 -14.22
N ALA A 36 -19.32 13.17 -15.10
CA ALA A 36 -18.54 14.40 -15.16
C ALA A 36 -18.54 15.21 -13.85
N GLU A 37 -19.65 15.21 -13.11
CA GLU A 37 -19.76 15.89 -11.81
C GLU A 37 -18.89 15.21 -10.75
N ALA A 38 -18.98 13.88 -10.63
CA ALA A 38 -18.18 13.10 -9.69
C ALA A 38 -16.68 13.25 -9.98
N LYS A 39 -16.27 13.21 -11.26
CA LYS A 39 -14.89 13.47 -11.69
C LYS A 39 -14.41 14.86 -11.29
N ARG A 40 -15.26 15.87 -11.45
CA ARG A 40 -14.93 17.25 -11.03
C ARG A 40 -14.74 17.34 -9.52
N ALA A 41 -15.62 16.72 -8.74
CA ALA A 41 -15.54 16.73 -7.28
C ALA A 41 -14.23 16.10 -6.79
N VAL A 42 -13.88 14.89 -7.28
CA VAL A 42 -12.62 14.22 -6.91
C VAL A 42 -11.38 14.99 -7.37
N ALA A 43 -11.42 15.60 -8.56
CA ALA A 43 -10.32 16.42 -9.06
C ALA A 43 -10.10 17.68 -8.22
N ILE A 44 -11.17 18.31 -7.72
CA ILE A 44 -11.09 19.45 -6.82
C ILE A 44 -10.51 19.02 -5.46
N ALA A 45 -10.97 17.90 -4.90
CA ALA A 45 -10.43 17.38 -3.63
C ALA A 45 -8.92 17.08 -3.73
N LEU A 46 -8.50 16.39 -4.78
CA LEU A 46 -7.07 16.12 -5.03
C LEU A 46 -6.27 17.40 -5.25
N ARG A 47 -6.80 18.37 -6.01
CA ARG A 47 -6.13 19.67 -6.20
C ARG A 47 -6.02 20.47 -4.91
N ASN A 48 -7.03 20.41 -4.03
CA ASN A 48 -6.99 21.09 -2.74
C ASN A 48 -5.93 20.49 -1.82
N ARG A 49 -5.70 19.17 -1.88
CA ARG A 49 -4.58 18.51 -1.19
C ARG A 49 -3.22 19.08 -1.63
N ILE A 50 -2.99 19.17 -2.94
CA ILE A 50 -1.75 19.74 -3.50
C ILE A 50 -1.61 21.21 -3.09
N ARG A 51 -2.70 21.98 -3.09
CA ARG A 51 -2.69 23.38 -2.62
C ARG A 51 -2.31 23.48 -1.15
N ARG A 52 -2.85 22.61 -0.29
CA ARG A 52 -2.54 22.57 1.14
C ARG A 52 -1.04 22.34 1.38
N GLN A 53 -0.43 21.41 0.66
CA GLN A 53 1.02 21.11 0.76
C GLN A 53 1.91 22.31 0.41
N LYS A 54 1.39 23.29 -0.33
CA LYS A 54 2.10 24.53 -0.70
C LYS A 54 1.86 25.69 0.28
N LEU A 55 1.03 25.48 1.32
CA LEU A 55 0.81 26.48 2.36
C LEU A 55 1.91 26.42 3.43
N ALA A 56 2.02 27.48 4.22
CA ALA A 56 2.84 27.45 5.43
C ALA A 56 2.30 26.39 6.41
N PRO A 57 3.17 25.73 7.22
CA PRO A 57 2.74 24.63 8.09
C PRO A 57 1.55 24.96 9.00
N GLU A 58 1.56 26.14 9.63
CA GLU A 58 0.47 26.60 10.50
C GLU A 58 -0.87 26.70 9.77
N MET A 59 -0.86 27.21 8.53
CA MET A 59 -2.06 27.33 7.70
C MET A 59 -2.49 25.99 7.09
N ALA A 60 -1.54 25.10 6.82
CA ALA A 60 -1.80 23.80 6.23
C ALA A 60 -2.60 22.90 7.20
N GLU A 61 -2.26 22.95 8.49
CA GLU A 61 -2.89 22.18 9.56
C GLU A 61 -4.38 22.55 9.73
N GLU A 62 -4.75 23.83 9.59
CA GLU A 62 -6.15 24.29 9.67
C GLU A 62 -7.02 23.88 8.46
N VAL A 63 -6.40 23.49 7.34
CA VAL A 63 -7.11 23.16 6.11
C VAL A 63 -7.47 21.67 6.07
N MET A 64 -8.70 21.38 6.50
CA MET A 64 -9.26 20.03 6.46
C MET A 64 -9.56 19.56 5.02
N PRO A 65 -9.41 18.24 4.73
CA PRO A 65 -9.84 17.65 3.47
C PRO A 65 -11.32 17.92 3.17
N LYS A 66 -11.63 18.10 1.88
CA LYS A 66 -13.02 18.17 1.41
C LYS A 66 -13.47 16.76 1.07
N ASN A 67 -13.94 16.04 2.09
CA ASN A 67 -14.49 14.69 1.92
C ASN A 67 -15.68 14.70 0.97
N ILE A 68 -15.95 13.56 0.33
CA ILE A 68 -16.91 13.47 -0.78
C ILE A 68 -17.98 12.43 -0.44
N LEU A 69 -19.24 12.78 -0.63
CA LEU A 69 -20.36 11.83 -0.60
C LEU A 69 -20.88 11.58 -2.02
N MET A 70 -20.66 10.37 -2.54
CA MET A 70 -21.12 9.94 -3.85
C MET A 70 -22.48 9.24 -3.76
N ILE A 71 -23.49 9.79 -4.45
CA ILE A 71 -24.85 9.25 -4.48
C ILE A 71 -25.13 8.70 -5.87
N GLY A 72 -25.58 7.45 -5.95
CA GLY A 72 -26.02 6.85 -7.21
C GLY A 72 -26.21 5.34 -7.12
N PRO A 73 -26.80 4.69 -8.14
CA PRO A 73 -27.02 3.25 -8.11
C PRO A 73 -25.71 2.46 -8.12
N THR A 74 -25.78 1.15 -7.87
CA THR A 74 -24.62 0.26 -7.99
C THR A 74 -24.14 0.17 -9.44
N GLY A 75 -22.87 -0.15 -9.66
CA GLY A 75 -22.32 -0.36 -11.00
C GLY A 75 -22.01 0.89 -11.84
N VAL A 76 -22.32 2.11 -11.38
CA VAL A 76 -22.05 3.36 -12.14
C VAL A 76 -20.59 3.84 -12.09
N GLY A 77 -19.71 3.12 -11.39
CA GLY A 77 -18.28 3.43 -11.32
C GLY A 77 -17.83 4.26 -10.10
N LYS A 78 -18.63 4.37 -9.03
CA LYS A 78 -18.25 5.12 -7.79
C LYS A 78 -16.92 4.64 -7.20
N THR A 79 -16.79 3.33 -6.97
CA THR A 79 -15.57 2.72 -6.43
C THR A 79 -14.40 2.81 -7.42
N GLU A 80 -14.67 2.64 -8.72
CA GLU A 80 -13.63 2.71 -9.75
C GLU A 80 -13.05 4.12 -9.86
N LEU A 81 -13.90 5.16 -9.75
CA LEU A 81 -13.45 6.55 -9.73
C LEU A 81 -12.52 6.83 -8.56
N ALA A 82 -12.87 6.38 -7.34
CA ALA A 82 -12.03 6.55 -6.16
C ALA A 82 -10.70 5.76 -6.27
N ARG A 83 -10.77 4.53 -6.78
CA ARG A 83 -9.57 3.68 -7.01
C ARG A 83 -8.63 4.31 -8.03
N ARG A 84 -9.17 4.86 -9.13
CA ARG A 84 -8.37 5.53 -10.17
C ARG A 84 -7.76 6.83 -9.67
N LEU A 85 -8.51 7.58 -8.87
CA LEU A 85 -7.99 8.77 -8.20
C LEU A 85 -6.79 8.42 -7.33
N ALA A 86 -6.90 7.37 -6.50
CA ALA A 86 -5.81 6.97 -5.62
C ALA A 86 -4.56 6.52 -6.37
N ARG A 87 -4.73 5.74 -7.46
CA ARG A 87 -3.60 5.34 -8.33
C ARG A 87 -2.94 6.53 -9.00
N LEU A 88 -3.73 7.46 -9.56
CA LEU A 88 -3.20 8.69 -10.14
C LEU A 88 -2.41 9.50 -9.09
N ALA A 89 -2.91 9.50 -7.86
CA ALA A 89 -2.37 10.22 -6.72
C ALA A 89 -1.21 9.52 -6.00
N ASN A 90 -0.78 8.34 -6.48
CA ASN A 90 0.10 7.39 -5.78
C ASN A 90 -0.18 7.32 -4.27
N SER A 91 -1.46 7.18 -3.92
CA SER A 91 -1.97 7.32 -2.56
C SER A 91 -2.45 5.97 -2.02
N PRO A 92 -2.16 5.64 -0.74
CA PRO A 92 -2.71 4.45 -0.09
C PRO A 92 -4.24 4.49 -0.15
N PHE A 93 -4.86 3.38 -0.53
CA PHE A 93 -6.30 3.30 -0.75
C PHE A 93 -6.91 2.08 -0.09
N LEU A 94 -7.89 2.32 0.79
CA LEU A 94 -8.67 1.26 1.42
C LEU A 94 -10.15 1.39 1.06
N LYS A 95 -10.76 0.32 0.56
CA LYS A 95 -12.22 0.20 0.47
C LYS A 95 -12.73 -0.60 1.66
N VAL A 96 -13.75 -0.08 2.34
CA VAL A 96 -14.49 -0.78 3.38
C VAL A 96 -15.99 -0.58 3.19
N GLU A 97 -16.78 -1.49 3.74
CA GLU A 97 -18.25 -1.40 3.74
C GLU A 97 -18.70 -0.92 5.12
N ALA A 98 -19.53 0.11 5.17
CA ALA A 98 -19.97 0.72 6.43
C ALA A 98 -20.80 -0.24 7.30
N SER A 99 -21.51 -1.17 6.68
CA SER A 99 -22.30 -2.21 7.35
C SER A 99 -21.46 -3.18 8.18
N LYS A 100 -20.16 -3.34 7.89
CA LYS A 100 -19.26 -4.24 8.63
C LYS A 100 -19.11 -3.89 10.11
N PHE A 101 -19.40 -2.64 10.49
CA PHE A 101 -19.31 -2.17 11.87
C PHE A 101 -20.64 -2.31 12.63
N THR A 102 -21.74 -2.69 11.98
CA THR A 102 -23.08 -2.77 12.61
C THR A 102 -23.39 -4.11 13.27
N GLU A 103 -22.62 -5.16 13.00
CA GLU A 103 -22.94 -6.50 13.47
C GLU A 103 -22.39 -6.79 14.87
N VAL A 104 -23.29 -7.21 15.78
CA VAL A 104 -23.03 -7.67 17.15
C VAL A 104 -22.16 -8.96 17.20
N GLY A 105 -21.66 -9.41 16.04
CA GLY A 105 -21.02 -10.71 15.82
C GLY A 105 -19.53 -10.71 15.51
N TYR A 106 -18.82 -9.58 15.65
CA TYR A 106 -17.36 -9.60 15.61
C TYR A 106 -16.79 -8.79 16.78
N VAL A 107 -16.53 -9.48 17.88
CA VAL A 107 -15.59 -9.03 18.90
C VAL A 107 -14.27 -8.73 18.18
N GLY A 108 -13.93 -7.45 17.96
CA GLY A 108 -12.57 -7.06 17.55
C GLY A 108 -12.39 -6.25 16.25
N ARG A 109 -13.42 -5.87 15.49
CA ARG A 109 -13.26 -4.86 14.42
C ARG A 109 -13.75 -3.49 14.83
N ASP A 110 -12.90 -2.86 15.62
CA ASP A 110 -12.87 -1.42 15.89
C ASP A 110 -12.78 -0.62 14.57
N VAL A 111 -13.47 0.52 14.48
CA VAL A 111 -13.43 1.45 13.34
C VAL A 111 -12.00 1.90 13.03
N GLU A 112 -11.13 1.96 14.05
CA GLU A 112 -9.70 2.23 13.87
C GLU A 112 -8.97 1.19 13.02
N SER A 113 -9.52 -0.02 12.85
CA SER A 113 -8.95 -1.04 11.94
C SER A 113 -8.82 -0.53 10.51
N MET A 114 -9.67 0.40 10.07
CA MET A 114 -9.52 1.05 8.77
C MET A 114 -8.16 1.76 8.63
N ILE A 115 -7.69 2.40 9.70
CA ILE A 115 -6.41 3.11 9.66
C ILE A 115 -5.25 2.11 9.71
N ARG A 116 -5.37 1.05 10.51
CA ARG A 116 -4.36 -0.02 10.59
C ARG A 116 -4.19 -0.72 9.23
N ASP A 117 -5.29 -1.09 8.58
CA ASP A 117 -5.30 -1.70 7.24
C ASP A 117 -4.73 -0.75 6.17
N LEU A 118 -5.02 0.55 6.26
CA LEU A 118 -4.48 1.56 5.35
C LEU A 118 -2.96 1.74 5.51
N VAL A 119 -2.45 1.65 6.74
CA VAL A 119 -1.00 1.68 7.02
C VAL A 119 -0.30 0.47 6.45
N ASP A 120 -0.87 -0.73 6.58
CA ASP A 120 -0.29 -1.94 5.99
C ASP A 120 -0.18 -1.81 4.46
N ILE A 121 -1.23 -1.30 3.80
CA ILE A 121 -1.20 -1.00 2.36
C ILE A 121 -0.11 0.01 2.01
N ALA A 122 0.06 1.06 2.82
CA ALA A 122 1.09 2.07 2.59
C ALA A 122 2.51 1.51 2.75
N ILE A 123 2.74 0.61 3.71
CA ILE A 123 4.03 -0.04 3.93
C ILE A 123 4.39 -0.91 2.75
N ASP A 124 3.45 -1.71 2.25
CA ASP A 124 3.71 -2.56 1.08
C ASP A 124 3.98 -1.70 -0.16
N MET A 125 3.23 -0.62 -0.37
CA MET A 125 3.45 0.33 -1.48
C MET A 125 4.84 0.99 -1.41
N VAL A 126 5.27 1.47 -0.23
CA VAL A 126 6.60 2.07 -0.06
C VAL A 126 7.69 1.00 -0.19
N ARG A 127 7.46 -0.24 0.27
CA ARG A 127 8.41 -1.33 0.11
C ARG A 127 8.62 -1.66 -1.37
N GLU A 128 7.56 -1.72 -2.16
CA GLU A 128 7.63 -1.94 -3.62
C GLU A 128 8.44 -0.83 -4.30
N GLU A 129 8.20 0.44 -3.98
CA GLU A 129 9.00 1.56 -4.49
C GLU A 129 10.48 1.43 -4.13
N ARG A 130 10.80 1.03 -2.90
CA ARG A 130 12.19 0.81 -2.46
C ARG A 130 12.84 -0.38 -3.15
N LEU A 131 12.08 -1.44 -3.43
CA LEU A 131 12.59 -2.60 -4.19
C LEU A 131 13.02 -2.15 -5.59
N ASP A 132 12.19 -1.38 -6.28
CA ASP A 132 12.50 -0.85 -7.60
C ASP A 132 13.74 0.06 -7.58
N GLU A 133 13.89 0.90 -6.54
CA GLU A 133 15.07 1.77 -6.38
C GLU A 133 16.38 1.00 -6.14
N VAL A 134 16.33 -0.18 -5.53
CA VAL A 134 17.53 -0.97 -5.19
C VAL A 134 17.82 -2.11 -6.16
N ALA A 135 16.90 -2.42 -7.09
CA ALA A 135 16.98 -3.56 -8.00
C ALA A 135 18.34 -3.66 -8.71
N ASP A 136 18.78 -2.60 -9.41
CA ASP A 136 20.05 -2.59 -10.14
C ASP A 136 21.26 -2.86 -9.23
N ARG A 137 21.23 -2.33 -8.00
CA ARG A 137 22.30 -2.50 -7.01
C ARG A 137 22.28 -3.92 -6.43
N ALA A 138 21.09 -4.46 -6.18
CA ALA A 138 20.90 -5.82 -5.70
C ALA A 138 21.38 -6.84 -6.74
N GLU A 139 21.04 -6.63 -8.01
CA GLU A 139 21.52 -7.45 -9.13
C GLU A 139 23.05 -7.43 -9.25
N ALA A 140 23.68 -6.25 -9.19
CA ALA A 140 25.12 -6.14 -9.27
C ALA A 140 25.83 -6.86 -8.09
N ASN A 141 25.32 -6.69 -6.87
CA ASN A 141 25.86 -7.37 -5.68
C ASN A 141 25.66 -8.90 -5.74
N ALA A 142 24.50 -9.34 -6.20
CA ALA A 142 24.18 -10.75 -6.38
C ALA A 142 25.08 -11.39 -7.45
N GLU A 143 25.33 -10.70 -8.57
CA GLU A 143 26.25 -11.12 -9.62
C GLU A 143 27.66 -11.29 -9.06
N GLU A 144 28.17 -10.30 -8.32
CA GLU A 144 29.50 -10.35 -7.72
C GLU A 144 29.66 -11.53 -6.75
N ARG A 145 28.68 -11.71 -5.85
CA ARG A 145 28.67 -12.82 -4.89
C ARG A 145 28.57 -14.19 -5.57
N LEU A 146 27.84 -14.28 -6.68
CA LEU A 146 27.76 -15.51 -7.48
C LEU A 146 29.08 -15.81 -8.21
N LEU A 147 29.75 -14.78 -8.73
CA LEU A 147 31.06 -14.92 -9.37
C LEU A 147 32.12 -15.42 -8.38
N GLU A 148 32.13 -14.92 -7.15
CA GLU A 148 33.00 -15.42 -6.08
C GLU A 148 32.80 -16.92 -5.81
N LEU A 149 31.55 -17.39 -5.78
CA LEU A 149 31.22 -18.81 -5.60
C LEU A 149 31.66 -19.68 -6.80
N LEU A 150 31.66 -19.11 -8.00
CA LEU A 150 32.04 -19.80 -9.23
C LEU A 150 33.55 -19.85 -9.44
N MET A 151 34.30 -18.93 -8.81
CA MET A 151 35.74 -18.92 -8.85
C MET A 151 36.34 -20.09 -8.05
N PRO A 152 37.40 -20.73 -8.57
CA PRO A 152 38.18 -21.66 -7.77
C PRO A 152 38.90 -20.90 -6.64
N PRO A 153 39.07 -21.50 -5.45
CA PRO A 153 39.80 -20.87 -4.35
C PRO A 153 41.24 -20.59 -4.78
N GLN A 154 41.63 -19.31 -4.74
CA GLN A 154 43.01 -18.86 -5.01
C GLN A 154 43.62 -18.33 -3.70
N PRO A 155 44.89 -18.63 -3.41
CA PRO A 155 45.53 -18.23 -2.16
C PRO A 155 45.85 -16.73 -2.07
N GLU A 156 46.01 -16.02 -3.21
CA GLU A 156 46.36 -14.59 -3.27
C GLU A 156 45.62 -13.91 -4.45
N PRO A 157 45.20 -12.63 -4.31
CA PRO A 157 44.73 -11.83 -5.43
C PRO A 157 45.85 -11.65 -6.46
N SER A 158 45.60 -11.95 -7.72
CA SER A 158 46.56 -11.78 -8.82
C SER A 158 45.87 -11.23 -10.06
N GLU A 159 46.62 -10.58 -10.96
CA GLU A 159 46.09 -10.12 -12.27
C GLU A 159 45.42 -11.26 -13.07
N SER A 160 45.84 -12.52 -12.83
CA SER A 160 45.22 -13.71 -13.43
C SER A 160 43.81 -13.98 -12.89
N ALA A 161 43.57 -13.71 -11.60
CA ALA A 161 42.27 -13.86 -10.96
C ALA A 161 41.28 -12.82 -11.50
N GLU A 162 41.68 -11.56 -11.62
CA GLU A 162 40.85 -10.48 -12.16
C GLU A 162 40.42 -10.77 -13.61
N ARG A 163 41.36 -11.17 -14.47
CA ARG A 163 41.05 -11.57 -15.87
C ARG A 163 40.14 -12.79 -15.95
N THR A 164 40.23 -13.71 -14.98
CA THR A 164 39.36 -14.88 -14.91
C THR A 164 37.94 -14.50 -14.49
N MET A 165 37.83 -13.61 -13.50
CA MET A 165 36.56 -13.09 -13.01
C MET A 165 35.84 -12.29 -14.09
N GLU A 166 36.54 -11.46 -14.85
CA GLU A 166 35.96 -10.69 -15.96
C GLU A 166 35.41 -11.61 -17.08
N LYS A 167 36.14 -12.69 -17.42
CA LYS A 167 35.64 -13.70 -18.36
C LYS A 167 34.44 -14.49 -17.83
N LEU A 168 34.39 -14.76 -16.53
CA LEU A 168 33.26 -15.43 -15.89
C LEU A 168 32.03 -14.52 -15.88
N ARG A 169 32.21 -13.22 -15.62
CA ARG A 169 31.17 -12.20 -15.70
C ARG A 169 30.54 -12.14 -17.08
N GLU A 170 31.36 -12.08 -18.13
CA GLU A 170 30.86 -12.09 -19.51
C GLU A 170 30.04 -13.36 -19.79
N ARG A 171 30.56 -14.54 -19.42
CA ARG A 171 29.87 -15.82 -19.60
C ARG A 171 28.58 -15.95 -18.79
N LEU A 172 28.52 -15.36 -17.60
CA LEU A 172 27.33 -15.33 -16.76
C LEU A 172 26.24 -14.50 -17.43
N ARG A 173 26.58 -13.29 -17.90
CA ARG A 173 25.65 -12.41 -18.62
C ARG A 173 25.16 -12.99 -19.95
N GLU A 174 25.98 -13.81 -20.60
CA GLU A 174 25.59 -14.54 -21.81
C GLU A 174 24.73 -15.79 -21.53
N GLY A 175 24.41 -16.10 -20.27
CA GLY A 175 23.63 -17.29 -19.87
C GLY A 175 24.37 -18.62 -20.05
N LYS A 176 25.69 -18.59 -20.31
CA LYS A 176 26.48 -19.81 -20.58
C LYS A 176 26.78 -20.63 -19.33
N LEU A 177 26.47 -20.11 -18.15
CA LEU A 177 26.77 -20.72 -16.85
C LEU A 177 25.53 -21.22 -16.12
N ASP A 178 24.32 -21.00 -16.66
CA ASP A 178 23.04 -21.22 -15.97
C ASP A 178 22.88 -22.65 -15.43
N GLU A 179 23.33 -23.65 -16.19
CA GLU A 179 23.23 -25.07 -15.83
C GLU A 179 24.30 -25.54 -14.83
N ARG A 180 25.30 -24.70 -14.52
CA ARG A 180 26.33 -25.05 -13.53
C ARG A 180 25.69 -25.09 -12.14
N ILE A 181 26.15 -26.01 -11.31
CA ILE A 181 25.67 -26.17 -9.94
C ILE A 181 26.59 -25.41 -8.99
N VAL A 182 25.99 -24.62 -8.11
CA VAL A 182 26.65 -23.93 -7.00
C VAL A 182 26.05 -24.38 -5.67
N GLU A 183 26.83 -24.25 -4.60
CA GLU A 183 26.40 -24.56 -3.24
C GLU A 183 26.29 -23.26 -2.45
N LEU A 184 25.10 -22.97 -1.91
CA LEU A 184 24.77 -21.74 -1.22
C LEU A 184 24.19 -22.04 0.16
N ASP A 185 24.49 -21.17 1.12
CA ASP A 185 23.85 -21.18 2.43
C ASP A 185 22.52 -20.45 2.36
N VAL A 186 21.43 -21.23 2.32
CA VAL A 186 20.07 -20.71 2.21
C VAL A 186 19.48 -20.59 3.62
N LYS A 187 18.80 -19.48 3.92
CA LYS A 187 18.05 -19.32 5.17
C LYS A 187 16.96 -20.40 5.27
N ASP A 188 17.01 -21.23 6.31
CA ASP A 188 16.04 -22.29 6.56
C ASP A 188 14.79 -21.66 7.19
N ARG A 189 13.71 -21.54 6.40
CA ARG A 189 12.39 -21.29 6.97
C ARG A 189 11.96 -22.61 7.62
N GLY A 190 12.30 -22.76 8.90
CA GLY A 190 12.03 -23.97 9.67
C GLY A 190 10.58 -24.45 9.52
N PRO A 191 10.31 -25.74 9.72
CA PRO A 191 8.99 -26.31 9.48
C PRO A 191 7.91 -25.55 10.25
N THR A 192 6.89 -25.12 9.52
CA THR A 192 5.68 -24.53 10.09
C THR A 192 5.02 -25.61 10.95
N PHE A 193 5.24 -25.58 12.27
CA PHE A 193 4.49 -26.44 13.18
C PHE A 193 3.03 -25.98 13.18
N GLU A 194 2.18 -26.67 12.42
CA GLU A 194 0.72 -26.62 12.64
C GLU A 194 0.42 -27.42 13.90
N ILE A 195 0.30 -26.72 15.02
CA ILE A 195 -0.23 -27.28 16.26
C ILE A 195 -1.71 -27.55 16.02
N THR A 196 -2.04 -28.76 15.57
CA THR A 196 -3.42 -29.25 15.56
C THR A 196 -3.77 -29.72 16.98
N THR A 197 -4.15 -28.80 17.85
CA THR A 197 -4.75 -29.16 19.15
C THR A 197 -6.24 -29.42 18.96
N ASN A 198 -6.68 -30.68 19.14
CA ASN A 198 -8.08 -31.11 19.17
C ASN A 198 -8.86 -30.62 20.42
N ALA A 199 -8.47 -29.49 21.01
CA ALA A 199 -9.18 -28.88 22.13
C ALA A 199 -9.09 -27.37 21.97
N GLY A 200 -10.26 -26.73 21.86
CA GLY A 200 -10.42 -25.34 21.43
C GLY A 200 -9.68 -24.35 22.33
N ILE A 201 -8.67 -23.70 21.76
CA ILE A 201 -8.16 -22.37 22.11
C ILE A 201 -7.65 -21.76 20.79
N GLU A 202 -8.52 -21.08 20.05
CA GLU A 202 -8.18 -20.45 18.76
C GLU A 202 -7.47 -19.08 18.90
N GLU A 203 -7.25 -18.57 20.11
CA GLU A 203 -6.83 -17.17 20.28
C GLU A 203 -5.41 -16.96 20.83
N MET A 204 -4.70 -18.02 21.25
CA MET A 204 -3.33 -17.92 21.82
C MET A 204 -2.21 -18.51 20.94
N GLY A 205 -2.53 -18.98 19.72
CA GLY A 205 -1.57 -19.65 18.84
C GLY A 205 -0.73 -18.71 17.95
N ILE A 206 -1.14 -17.46 17.76
CA ILE A 206 -0.56 -16.57 16.74
C ILE A 206 0.65 -15.79 17.28
N ASN A 207 0.63 -15.37 18.56
CA ASN A 207 1.69 -14.50 19.11
C ASN A 207 2.99 -15.23 19.52
N LEU A 208 2.96 -16.55 19.79
CA LEU A 208 4.20 -17.28 20.12
C LEU A 208 5.05 -17.61 18.88
N LYS A 209 4.41 -17.71 17.71
CA LYS A 209 5.04 -18.11 16.45
C LYS A 209 5.95 -17.02 15.88
N ASP A 210 5.60 -15.75 16.13
CA ASP A 210 6.37 -14.58 15.67
C ASP A 210 7.46 -14.14 16.67
N MET A 211 7.37 -14.54 17.95
CA MET A 211 8.37 -14.19 18.98
C MET A 211 9.55 -15.19 19.08
N LEU A 212 9.38 -16.44 18.65
CA LEU A 212 10.42 -17.48 18.74
C LEU A 212 11.60 -17.36 17.74
N PRO A 213 11.42 -16.88 16.49
CA PRO A 213 12.53 -16.81 15.52
C PRO A 213 13.62 -15.79 15.89
N ASN A 214 13.30 -14.77 16.69
CA ASN A 214 14.25 -13.71 17.03
C ASN A 214 15.23 -14.09 18.16
N PHE A 215 15.05 -15.23 18.83
CA PHE A 215 15.93 -15.66 19.94
C PHE A 215 16.93 -16.75 19.56
N PHE A 216 16.65 -17.52 18.51
CA PHE A 216 17.59 -18.47 17.92
C PHE A 216 17.94 -17.96 16.53
N GLY A 217 19.19 -17.51 16.33
CA GLY A 217 19.67 -16.99 15.04
C GLY A 217 19.22 -17.88 13.88
N GLN A 218 18.81 -17.24 12.78
CA GLN A 218 18.29 -17.91 11.59
C GLN A 218 19.23 -19.05 11.18
N LYS A 219 18.76 -20.29 11.27
CA LYS A 219 19.54 -21.46 10.84
C LYS A 219 19.68 -21.37 9.32
N THR A 220 20.90 -21.42 8.82
CA THR A 220 21.16 -21.56 7.38
C THR A 220 21.44 -23.03 7.06
N ARG A 221 21.08 -23.44 5.84
CA ARG A 221 21.33 -24.79 5.32
C ARG A 221 22.01 -24.69 3.96
N ARG A 222 23.12 -25.43 3.82
CA ARG A 222 23.81 -25.64 2.55
C ARG A 222 22.89 -26.35 1.56
N ARG A 223 22.59 -25.69 0.44
CA ARG A 223 21.76 -26.23 -0.64
C ARG A 223 22.50 -26.08 -1.97
N LYS A 224 22.48 -27.14 -2.77
CA LYS A 224 22.97 -27.12 -4.15
C LYS A 224 21.83 -26.71 -5.08
N MET A 225 22.09 -25.77 -5.98
CA MET A 225 21.14 -25.29 -6.96
C MET A 225 21.86 -24.82 -8.23
N ARG A 226 21.11 -24.60 -9.31
CA ARG A 226 21.65 -24.07 -10.56
C ARG A 226 22.05 -22.61 -10.41
N VAL A 227 23.00 -22.14 -11.23
CA VAL A 227 23.44 -20.73 -11.23
C VAL A 227 22.27 -19.78 -11.46
N ALA A 228 21.34 -20.10 -12.36
CA ALA A 228 20.14 -19.28 -12.58
C ALA A 228 19.28 -19.16 -11.30
N GLU A 229 18.97 -20.29 -10.64
CA GLU A 229 18.20 -20.30 -9.39
C GLU A 229 18.96 -19.61 -8.24
N ALA A 230 20.28 -19.73 -8.22
CA ALA A 230 21.14 -19.08 -7.24
C ALA A 230 21.17 -17.56 -7.42
N LEU A 231 21.18 -17.08 -8.67
CA LEU A 231 21.14 -15.66 -8.97
C LEU A 231 19.84 -15.06 -8.47
N ASP A 232 18.69 -15.64 -8.84
CA ASP A 232 17.37 -15.18 -8.37
C ASP A 232 17.29 -15.13 -6.84
N TYR A 233 17.81 -16.17 -6.16
CA TYR A 233 17.84 -16.22 -4.71
C TYR A 233 18.73 -15.12 -4.11
N LEU A 234 19.92 -14.92 -4.67
CA LEU A 234 20.87 -13.91 -4.21
C LEU A 234 20.33 -12.50 -4.42
N VAL A 235 19.68 -12.22 -5.56
CA VAL A 235 19.02 -10.93 -5.83
C VAL A 235 18.00 -10.64 -4.73
N GLN A 236 17.08 -11.57 -4.46
CA GLN A 236 16.08 -11.41 -3.40
C GLN A 236 16.71 -11.23 -2.01
N GLU A 237 17.84 -11.90 -1.74
CA GLU A 237 18.56 -11.74 -0.48
C GLU A 237 19.21 -10.35 -0.35
N GLU A 238 19.81 -9.84 -1.43
CA GLU A 238 20.44 -8.52 -1.47
C GLU A 238 19.41 -7.39 -1.44
N GLU A 239 18.29 -7.52 -2.15
CA GLU A 239 17.15 -6.59 -2.06
C GLU A 239 16.69 -6.42 -0.60
N GLN A 240 16.46 -7.53 0.11
CA GLN A 240 16.04 -7.51 1.51
C GLN A 240 17.08 -6.88 2.45
N LYS A 241 18.37 -6.96 2.12
CA LYS A 241 19.45 -6.33 2.92
C LYS A 241 19.55 -4.84 2.66
N LEU A 242 19.29 -4.40 1.43
CA LEU A 242 19.41 -3.00 1.02
C LEU A 242 18.24 -2.14 1.51
N ILE A 243 17.10 -2.75 1.85
CA ILE A 243 15.91 -2.04 2.32
C ILE A 243 15.96 -1.80 3.83
N ASP A 244 15.91 -0.53 4.22
CA ASP A 244 15.70 -0.11 5.59
C ASP A 244 14.19 -0.10 5.93
N MET A 245 13.75 -1.12 6.67
CA MET A 245 12.35 -1.26 7.07
C MET A 245 11.87 -0.16 8.04
N ASP A 246 12.76 0.45 8.84
CA ASP A 246 12.40 1.55 9.73
C ASP A 246 12.12 2.81 8.91
N GLN A 247 12.94 3.06 7.88
CA GLN A 247 12.71 4.14 6.93
C GLN A 247 11.42 3.92 6.12
N VAL A 248 11.19 2.70 5.61
CA VAL A 248 9.95 2.33 4.91
C VAL A 248 8.74 2.62 5.79
N THR A 249 8.78 2.17 7.04
CA THR A 249 7.68 2.38 8.00
C THR A 249 7.42 3.86 8.23
N ARG A 250 8.46 4.67 8.46
CA ARG A 250 8.33 6.12 8.68
C ARG A 250 7.68 6.83 7.48
N VAL A 251 8.17 6.54 6.27
CA VAL A 251 7.64 7.12 5.03
C VAL A 251 6.20 6.68 4.80
N ALA A 252 5.86 5.42 5.10
CA ALA A 252 4.51 4.91 4.96
C ALA A 252 3.51 5.60 5.91
N LEU A 253 3.88 5.79 7.18
CA LEU A 253 3.04 6.51 8.15
C LEU A 253 2.78 7.94 7.69
N GLU A 254 3.83 8.67 7.29
CA GLU A 254 3.70 10.03 6.73
C GLU A 254 2.81 10.06 5.48
N ARG A 255 2.94 9.06 4.61
CA ARG A 255 2.14 8.95 3.39
C ARG A 255 0.66 8.72 3.69
N VAL A 256 0.33 7.93 4.71
CA VAL A 256 -1.05 7.78 5.19
C VAL A 256 -1.59 9.10 5.71
N GLU A 257 -0.87 9.79 6.59
CA GLU A 257 -1.31 11.08 7.16
C GLU A 257 -1.53 12.14 6.06
N THR A 258 -0.65 12.19 5.07
CA THR A 258 -0.65 13.28 4.07
C THR A 258 -1.53 13.01 2.85
N SER A 259 -1.66 11.75 2.44
CA SER A 259 -2.23 11.37 1.15
C SER A 259 -3.21 10.20 1.18
N GLY A 260 -3.41 9.55 2.32
CA GLY A 260 -4.30 8.39 2.46
C GLY A 260 -5.72 8.67 1.98
N ILE A 261 -6.35 7.67 1.37
CA ILE A 261 -7.73 7.72 0.88
C ILE A 261 -8.51 6.53 1.41
N ILE A 262 -9.64 6.79 2.08
CA ILE A 262 -10.57 5.76 2.56
C ILE A 262 -11.88 5.88 1.80
N PHE A 263 -12.30 4.79 1.17
CA PHE A 263 -13.58 4.66 0.51
C PHE A 263 -14.57 3.89 1.39
N LEU A 264 -15.56 4.61 1.92
CA LEU A 264 -16.65 4.06 2.74
C LEU A 264 -17.84 3.71 1.83
N ASP A 265 -17.94 2.45 1.43
CA ASP A 265 -19.05 1.96 0.61
C ASP A 265 -20.30 1.68 1.46
N GLU A 266 -21.47 1.78 0.84
CA GLU A 266 -22.77 1.51 1.46
C GLU A 266 -23.05 2.33 2.74
N ILE A 267 -22.60 3.59 2.81
CA ILE A 267 -22.87 4.46 3.97
C ILE A 267 -24.37 4.70 4.19
N ASP A 268 -25.18 4.56 3.14
CA ASP A 268 -26.64 4.67 3.21
C ASP A 268 -27.29 3.56 4.03
N LYS A 269 -26.60 2.43 4.29
CA LYS A 269 -27.08 1.33 5.14
C LYS A 269 -27.06 1.67 6.63
N ILE A 270 -26.15 2.57 7.02
CA ILE A 270 -26.04 3.05 8.39
C ILE A 270 -26.79 4.38 8.61
N ALA A 271 -27.35 4.97 7.54
CA ALA A 271 -28.18 6.18 7.60
C ALA A 271 -29.64 5.84 7.97
N GLY A 272 -30.22 6.61 8.90
CA GLY A 272 -31.61 6.47 9.35
C GLY A 272 -31.80 5.92 10.76
N ARG A 273 -33.01 6.15 11.29
CA ARG A 273 -33.53 5.62 12.58
C ARG A 273 -34.53 4.51 12.28
N GLU A 274 -34.50 3.39 12.99
CA GLU A 274 -35.59 2.41 12.85
C GLU A 274 -36.83 2.98 13.54
N THR A 275 -37.97 3.03 12.83
CA THR A 275 -39.25 3.50 13.39
C THR A 275 -39.92 2.48 14.34
N GLY A 276 -39.16 1.53 14.89
CA GLY A 276 -39.66 0.45 15.75
C GLY A 276 -38.88 0.34 17.06
N HIS A 277 -39.56 -0.07 18.14
CA HIS A 277 -38.92 -0.38 19.43
C HIS A 277 -38.04 -1.64 19.30
N GLY A 278 -36.83 -1.47 18.77
CA GLY A 278 -35.73 -2.44 18.72
C GLY A 278 -34.41 -1.68 18.96
N PRO A 279 -33.26 -2.36 19.10
CA PRO A 279 -32.00 -1.70 19.46
C PRO A 279 -31.49 -0.77 18.35
N ASP A 280 -31.99 0.47 18.33
CA ASP A 280 -31.60 1.61 17.48
C ASP A 280 -30.11 2.00 17.59
N VAL A 281 -29.40 1.43 18.56
CA VAL A 281 -28.05 1.86 18.97
C VAL A 281 -26.97 1.44 17.98
N SER A 282 -27.19 0.43 17.14
CA SER A 282 -26.13 -0.12 16.28
C SER A 282 -25.75 0.78 15.10
N ARG A 283 -26.72 1.29 14.32
CA ARG A 283 -26.41 2.04 13.08
C ARG A 283 -25.92 3.47 13.33
N GLU A 284 -26.60 4.19 14.24
CA GLU A 284 -26.14 5.52 14.68
C GLU A 284 -24.84 5.41 15.47
N GLY A 285 -24.66 4.33 16.25
CA GLY A 285 -23.41 4.01 16.94
C GLY A 285 -22.22 3.95 15.97
N VAL A 286 -22.36 3.23 14.85
CA VAL A 286 -21.32 3.18 13.82
C VAL A 286 -20.98 4.56 13.26
N GLN A 287 -21.97 5.41 13.02
CA GLN A 287 -21.70 6.78 12.55
C GLN A 287 -20.90 7.58 13.59
N ARG A 288 -21.22 7.43 14.87
CA ARG A 288 -20.51 8.08 15.98
C ARG A 288 -19.10 7.53 16.17
N ASP A 289 -18.88 6.24 15.91
CA ASP A 289 -17.56 5.61 15.99
C ASP A 289 -16.67 6.02 14.79
N ILE A 290 -17.26 6.19 13.59
CA ILE A 290 -16.57 6.73 12.40
C ILE A 290 -16.22 8.21 12.56
N LEU A 291 -17.04 8.98 13.28
CA LEU A 291 -16.89 10.43 13.36
C LEU A 291 -15.50 10.87 13.82
N PRO A 292 -14.93 10.42 14.96
CA PRO A 292 -13.56 10.80 15.37
C PRO A 292 -12.49 10.56 14.29
N ILE A 293 -12.64 9.49 13.51
CA ILE A 293 -11.71 9.13 12.45
C ILE A 293 -11.77 10.13 11.29
N VAL A 294 -12.98 10.60 10.95
CA VAL A 294 -13.20 11.62 9.90
C VAL A 294 -12.89 13.04 10.40
N GLU A 295 -13.08 13.33 11.68
CA GLU A 295 -12.78 14.64 12.27
C GLU A 295 -11.29 14.88 12.50
N GLY A 296 -10.52 13.81 12.72
CA GLY A 296 -9.12 13.87 13.10
C GLY A 296 -8.92 13.27 14.49
N THR A 297 -8.26 12.12 14.54
CA THR A 297 -7.83 11.47 15.77
C THR A 297 -6.48 10.81 15.56
N THR A 298 -5.83 10.42 16.65
CA THR A 298 -4.59 9.63 16.60
C THR A 298 -4.93 8.16 16.84
N VAL A 299 -4.67 7.32 15.84
CA VAL A 299 -4.85 5.87 15.94
C VAL A 299 -3.51 5.19 16.23
N ASN A 300 -3.52 4.26 17.18
CA ASN A 300 -2.37 3.42 17.47
C ASN A 300 -2.35 2.20 16.54
N THR A 301 -1.25 2.04 15.82
CA THR A 301 -0.99 0.88 14.96
C THR A 301 0.23 0.12 15.44
N ARG A 302 0.42 -1.13 15.00
CA ARG A 302 1.64 -1.90 15.29
C ARG A 302 2.93 -1.24 14.75
N HIS A 303 2.80 -0.28 13.85
CA HIS A 303 3.88 0.43 13.18
C HIS A 303 4.15 1.82 13.76
N GLY A 304 3.27 2.32 14.63
CA GLY A 304 3.35 3.66 15.19
C GLY A 304 2.00 4.36 15.28
N PHE A 305 2.01 5.61 15.70
CA PHE A 305 0.82 6.46 15.76
C PHE A 305 0.56 7.13 14.41
N VAL A 306 -0.70 7.23 14.02
CA VAL A 306 -1.14 7.90 12.78
C VAL A 306 -2.26 8.88 13.06
N ARG A 307 -2.10 10.11 12.61
CA ARG A 307 -3.12 11.16 12.64
C ARG A 307 -4.01 11.10 11.41
N THR A 308 -5.33 11.16 11.61
CA THR A 308 -6.32 10.99 10.53
C THR A 308 -6.84 12.31 9.95
N ASP A 309 -6.40 13.45 10.48
CA ASP A 309 -6.84 14.83 10.18
C ASP A 309 -6.85 15.16 8.68
N HIS A 310 -6.01 14.47 7.93
CA HIS A 310 -5.65 14.81 6.56
C HIS A 310 -5.88 13.67 5.56
N ILE A 311 -6.48 12.57 6.03
CA ILE A 311 -6.96 11.46 5.19
C ILE A 311 -8.21 11.92 4.45
N LEU A 312 -8.27 11.64 3.15
CA LEU A 312 -9.45 11.94 2.34
C LEU A 312 -10.48 10.81 2.46
N PHE A 313 -11.67 11.13 2.94
CA PHE A 313 -12.79 10.19 2.98
C PHE A 313 -13.69 10.39 1.74
N ILE A 314 -13.98 9.29 1.06
CA ILE A 314 -14.95 9.22 -0.02
C ILE A 314 -16.02 8.21 0.41
N ALA A 315 -17.17 8.72 0.84
CA ALA A 315 -18.32 7.89 1.16
C ALA A 315 -19.19 7.69 -0.09
N ALA A 316 -19.82 6.53 -0.21
CA ALA A 316 -20.71 6.22 -1.30
C ALA A 316 -21.95 5.46 -0.82
N GLY A 317 -23.08 5.73 -1.46
CA GLY A 317 -24.34 5.03 -1.17
C GLY A 317 -25.33 5.12 -2.32
N ALA A 318 -26.32 4.23 -2.32
CA ALA A 318 -27.42 4.29 -3.28
C ALA A 318 -28.51 5.27 -2.84
N PHE A 319 -28.74 5.37 -1.53
CA PHE A 319 -29.75 6.26 -0.93
C PHE A 319 -31.15 6.01 -1.51
N HIS A 320 -31.50 4.73 -1.73
CA HIS A 320 -32.84 4.32 -2.18
C HIS A 320 -33.89 4.37 -1.07
N VAL A 321 -33.48 4.02 0.16
CA VAL A 321 -34.36 3.90 1.34
C VAL A 321 -34.08 4.94 2.41
N SER A 322 -32.94 5.62 2.32
CA SER A 322 -32.48 6.69 3.21
C SER A 322 -32.04 7.88 2.36
N LYS A 323 -31.95 9.05 2.99
CA LYS A 323 -31.43 10.28 2.40
C LYS A 323 -30.13 10.67 3.10
N PRO A 324 -29.25 11.46 2.45
CA PRO A 324 -28.08 12.03 3.12
C PRO A 324 -28.42 12.81 4.40
N SER A 325 -29.60 13.45 4.44
CA SER A 325 -30.12 14.13 5.62
C SER A 325 -30.39 13.23 6.82
N ASP A 326 -30.43 11.91 6.61
CA ASP A 326 -30.69 10.92 7.66
C ASP A 326 -29.39 10.43 8.33
N LEU A 327 -28.22 10.90 7.88
CA LEU A 327 -26.96 10.79 8.62
C LEU A 327 -26.99 11.73 9.84
N ILE A 328 -26.15 11.47 10.84
CA ILE A 328 -26.03 12.39 11.98
C ILE A 328 -25.51 13.77 11.50
N PRO A 329 -26.02 14.90 12.07
CA PRO A 329 -25.64 16.24 11.63
C PRO A 329 -24.13 16.49 11.60
N GLU A 330 -23.41 15.94 12.57
CA GLU A 330 -21.96 16.05 12.71
C GLU A 330 -21.24 15.44 11.51
N LEU A 331 -21.66 14.24 11.09
CA LEU A 331 -21.07 13.54 9.95
C LEU A 331 -21.43 14.25 8.64
N GLN A 332 -22.66 14.77 8.49
CA GLN A 332 -23.03 15.60 7.32
C GLN A 332 -22.09 16.81 7.17
N GLY A 333 -21.77 17.49 8.28
CA GLY A 333 -20.83 18.62 8.27
C GLY A 333 -19.41 18.25 7.84
N ARG A 334 -19.04 16.97 7.89
CA ARG A 334 -17.73 16.45 7.45
C ARG A 334 -17.72 15.97 6.01
N PHE A 335 -18.85 15.95 5.30
CA PHE A 335 -18.94 15.67 3.86
C PHE A 335 -19.54 16.88 3.12
N PRO A 336 -18.75 17.96 2.94
CA PRO A 336 -19.20 19.27 2.45
C PRO A 336 -19.54 19.35 0.95
#